data_AF-R9IJY9-F1
#
_entry.id   AF-R9IJY9-F1
#
_cell.length_a   1.000
_cell.length_b   1.000
_cell.length_c   1.000
_cell.angle_alpha   90.00
_cell.angle_beta   90.00
_cell.angle_gamma   90.00
#
_symmetry.space_group_name_H-M   'P 1'
#
loop_
_entity.id
_entity.type
_entity.pdbx_description
1 polymer ?
#
loop_
_entity_poly.entity_id
_entity_poly.type
_entity_poly.pdbx_seq_one_letter_code
_entity_poly.pdbx_strand_id
1 'polypeptide(L)'
;MTEKSNRIYLLGEADVASALLKLGIPTMVGMLISALYNAIDAYFVGGLGMSQMGAVSVVFPIVQIIIGLGMMFGAGASSYISRLLGKGDNEQANKTASTSLFSGLLVGAIIIVGIMVFLDTVLTSLGATETILPYAKAYARIYVTGSIILVSCKLSIKK
;
A
#
# COMPACT_ATOMS: atom_id res chain seq x y z
N MET A 1 -23.94 18.29 14.69
CA MET A 1 -24.41 16.89 14.87
C MET A 1 -24.76 16.22 13.52
N THR A 2 -24.15 16.60 12.38
CA THR A 2 -24.85 16.48 11.08
C THR A 2 -24.17 15.60 10.02
N GLU A 3 -22.88 15.28 10.16
CA GLU A 3 -22.12 14.49 9.15
C GLU A 3 -22.30 12.97 9.32
N LYS A 4 -22.25 12.48 10.55
CA LYS A 4 -22.31 11.04 10.86
C LYS A 4 -23.70 10.43 10.60
N SER A 5 -24.76 11.22 10.77
CA SER A 5 -26.16 10.82 10.52
C SER A 5 -26.44 10.62 9.02
N ASN A 6 -25.83 11.46 8.17
CA ASN A 6 -26.07 11.46 6.72
C ASN A 6 -25.46 10.22 6.02
N ARG A 7 -24.29 9.74 6.45
CA ARG A 7 -23.68 8.51 5.91
C ARG A 7 -24.46 7.26 6.29
N ILE A 8 -25.02 7.21 7.50
CA ILE A 8 -25.82 6.08 7.98
C ILE A 8 -27.18 6.04 7.25
N TYR A 9 -27.80 7.20 7.01
CA TYR A 9 -29.02 7.32 6.20
C TYR A 9 -28.80 6.91 4.73
N LEU A 10 -27.68 7.31 4.12
CA LEU A 10 -27.30 6.92 2.75
C LEU A 10 -27.06 5.41 2.56
N LEU A 11 -26.65 4.69 3.61
CA LEU A 11 -26.39 3.25 3.55
C LEU A 11 -27.60 2.40 3.94
N GLY A 12 -28.61 2.99 4.59
CA GLY A 12 -29.79 2.29 5.12
C GLY A 12 -31.11 2.58 4.39
N GLU A 13 -31.35 3.81 3.94
CA GLU A 13 -32.66 4.24 3.39
C GLU A 13 -32.60 4.83 1.97
N ALA A 14 -31.41 5.17 1.46
CA ALA A 14 -31.26 5.70 0.10
C ALA A 14 -31.21 4.58 -0.95
N ASP A 15 -31.77 4.85 -2.13
CA ASP A 15 -31.75 3.93 -3.26
C ASP A 15 -30.32 3.48 -3.60
N VAL A 16 -30.13 2.17 -3.81
CA VAL A 16 -28.81 1.52 -3.92
C VAL A 16 -27.95 2.17 -5.01
N ALA A 17 -28.60 2.61 -6.10
CA ALA A 17 -27.95 3.32 -7.21
C ALA A 17 -27.32 4.66 -6.78
N SER A 18 -27.99 5.45 -5.94
CA SER A 18 -27.48 6.75 -5.47
C SER A 18 -26.30 6.56 -4.52
N ALA A 19 -26.36 5.58 -3.61
CA ALA A 19 -25.26 5.23 -2.71
C ALA A 19 -24.03 4.74 -3.49
N LEU A 20 -24.23 3.88 -4.50
CA LEU A 20 -23.17 3.40 -5.38
C LEU A 20 -22.51 4.54 -6.17
N LEU A 21 -23.29 5.48 -6.72
CA LEU A 21 -22.72 6.62 -7.45
C LEU A 21 -21.93 7.56 -6.54
N LYS A 22 -22.48 7.87 -5.36
CA LYS A 22 -21.87 8.84 -4.43
C LYS A 22 -20.57 8.33 -3.79
N LEU A 23 -20.42 7.01 -3.63
CA LEU A 23 -19.18 6.37 -3.15
C LEU A 23 -18.27 5.90 -4.29
N GLY A 24 -18.86 5.46 -5.40
CA GLY A 24 -18.16 4.94 -6.56
C GLY A 24 -17.45 6.00 -7.37
N ILE A 25 -18.07 7.17 -7.61
CA ILE A 25 -17.44 8.26 -8.39
C ILE A 25 -16.13 8.73 -7.74
N PRO A 26 -16.08 9.06 -6.43
CA PRO A 26 -14.82 9.42 -5.77
C PRO A 26 -13.75 8.32 -5.87
N THR A 27 -14.17 7.06 -5.74
CA THR A 27 -13.27 5.90 -5.81
C THR A 27 -12.69 5.74 -7.22
N MET A 28 -13.53 5.85 -8.25
CA MET A 28 -13.11 5.77 -9.66
C MET A 28 -12.13 6.89 -10.02
N VAL A 29 -12.40 8.12 -9.59
CA VAL A 29 -11.48 9.25 -9.81
C VAL A 29 -10.15 9.01 -9.11
N GLY A 30 -10.15 8.51 -7.86
CA GLY A 30 -8.92 8.16 -7.14
C GLY A 30 -8.10 7.06 -7.84
N MET A 31 -8.77 6.05 -8.39
CA MET A 31 -8.11 5.01 -9.19
C MET A 31 -7.55 5.54 -10.50
N LEU A 32 -8.27 6.45 -11.19
CA LEU A 32 -7.82 7.08 -12.42
C LEU A 32 -6.53 7.92 -12.19
N ILE A 33 -6.52 8.74 -11.13
CA ILE A 33 -5.34 9.54 -10.75
C ILE A 33 -4.15 8.62 -10.44
N SER A 34 -4.39 7.51 -9.74
CA SER A 34 -3.33 6.52 -9.48
C SER A 34 -2.79 5.90 -10.76
N ALA A 35 -3.65 5.59 -11.74
CA ALA A 35 -3.20 5.05 -13.03
C ALA A 35 -2.36 6.07 -13.82
N LEU A 36 -2.78 7.34 -13.84
CA LEU A 36 -2.00 8.43 -14.45
C LEU A 36 -0.64 8.62 -13.78
N TYR A 37 -0.58 8.54 -12.45
CA TYR A 37 0.68 8.59 -11.72
C TYR A 37 1.64 7.46 -12.14
N ASN A 38 1.15 6.22 -12.25
CA ASN A 38 1.98 5.11 -12.71
C ASN A 38 2.49 5.31 -14.15
N ALA A 39 1.66 5.86 -15.03
CA ALA A 39 2.06 6.14 -16.42
C ALA A 39 3.12 7.25 -16.51
N ILE A 40 2.96 8.33 -15.74
CA ILE A 40 3.92 9.44 -15.68
C ILE A 40 5.24 8.96 -15.05
N ASP A 41 5.19 8.20 -13.96
CA ASP A 41 6.38 7.64 -13.31
C ASP A 41 7.18 6.75 -14.28
N ALA A 42 6.50 5.83 -14.98
CA ALA A 42 7.13 4.99 -15.99
C ALA A 42 7.74 5.81 -17.14
N TYR A 43 7.09 6.89 -17.58
CA TYR A 43 7.60 7.78 -18.61
C TYR A 43 8.88 8.53 -18.16
N PHE A 44 8.89 9.10 -16.96
CA PHE A 44 10.07 9.78 -16.42
C PHE A 44 11.22 8.80 -16.15
N VAL A 45 10.95 7.64 -15.58
CA VAL A 45 11.94 6.58 -15.35
C VAL A 45 12.52 6.07 -16.67
N GLY A 46 11.68 5.88 -17.70
CA GLY A 46 12.11 5.49 -19.04
C GLY A 46 13.00 6.53 -19.72
N GLY A 47 12.75 7.82 -19.46
CA GLY A 47 13.55 8.93 -20.00
C GLY A 47 14.94 9.11 -19.38
N LEU A 48 15.22 8.51 -18.22
CA LEU A 48 16.51 8.63 -17.53
C LEU A 48 17.62 7.76 -18.16
N GLY A 49 17.27 6.74 -18.95
CA GLY A 49 18.19 5.86 -19.65
C GLY A 49 17.88 4.37 -19.48
N MET A 50 18.42 3.55 -20.39
CA MET A 50 18.14 2.10 -20.45
C MET A 50 18.56 1.38 -19.16
N SER A 51 19.65 1.81 -18.52
CA SER A 51 20.14 1.23 -17.26
C SER A 51 19.22 1.54 -16.07
N GLN A 52 18.62 2.74 -16.01
CA GLN A 52 17.70 3.15 -14.95
C GLN A 52 16.34 2.47 -15.08
N MET A 53 15.82 2.36 -16.31
CA MET A 53 14.58 1.61 -16.59
C MET A 53 14.75 0.10 -16.31
N GLY A 54 15.93 -0.45 -16.62
CA GLY A 54 16.31 -1.82 -16.26
C GLY A 54 16.33 -2.04 -14.74
N ALA A 55 16.88 -1.09 -13.98
CA ALA A 55 16.88 -1.16 -12.51
C ALA A 55 15.45 -1.21 -11.94
N VAL A 56 14.55 -0.36 -12.41
CA VAL A 56 13.15 -0.33 -11.93
C VAL A 56 12.41 -1.63 -12.28
N SER A 57 12.64 -2.18 -13.48
CA SER A 57 12.03 -3.45 -13.90
C SER A 57 12.49 -4.63 -13.03
N VAL A 58 13.77 -4.68 -12.65
CA VAL A 58 14.32 -5.73 -11.77
C VAL A 58 13.84 -5.58 -10.32
N VAL A 59 13.61 -4.35 -9.85
CA VAL A 59 13.09 -4.07 -8.51
C VAL A 59 11.56 -4.25 -8.41
N PHE A 60 10.85 -4.22 -9.54
CA PHE A 60 9.39 -4.33 -9.59
C PHE A 60 8.79 -5.54 -8.85
N PRO A 61 9.32 -6.78 -8.99
CA PRO A 61 8.81 -7.94 -8.25
C PRO A 61 8.95 -7.79 -6.72
N ILE A 62 10.07 -7.19 -6.27
CA ILE A 62 10.30 -6.92 -4.84
C ILE A 62 9.24 -5.95 -4.32
N VAL A 63 8.97 -4.89 -5.08
CA VAL A 63 7.93 -3.90 -4.76
C VAL A 63 6.55 -4.55 -4.69
N GLN A 64 6.23 -5.46 -5.61
CA GLN A 64 4.95 -6.19 -5.59
C GLN A 64 4.79 -7.07 -4.34
N ILE A 65 5.86 -7.73 -3.88
CA ILE A 65 5.83 -8.52 -2.63
C ILE A 65 5.53 -7.60 -1.44
N ILE A 66 6.18 -6.44 -1.36
CA ILE A 66 5.96 -5.46 -0.28
C ILE A 66 4.52 -4.94 -0.31
N ILE A 67 4.00 -4.58 -1.49
CA ILE A 67 2.61 -4.13 -1.66
C ILE A 67 1.64 -5.24 -1.26
N GLY A 68 1.89 -6.48 -1.69
CA GLY A 68 1.07 -7.64 -1.36
C GLY A 68 0.98 -7.91 0.14
N LEU A 69 2.11 -7.82 0.85
CA LEU A 69 2.14 -7.92 2.32
C LEU A 69 1.37 -6.78 2.98
N GLY A 70 1.56 -5.54 2.52
CA GLY A 70 0.80 -4.39 3.00
C GLY A 70 -0.71 -4.55 2.80
N MET A 71 -1.13 -5.09 1.66
CA MET A 71 -2.52 -5.44 1.39
C MET A 71 -3.03 -6.57 2.29
N MET A 72 -2.23 -7.61 2.52
CA MET A 72 -2.59 -8.74 3.37
C MET A 72 -2.91 -8.27 4.80
N PHE A 73 -2.02 -7.46 5.41
CA PHE A 73 -2.25 -6.92 6.75
C PHE A 73 -3.35 -5.86 6.77
N GLY A 74 -3.38 -4.94 5.79
CA GLY A 74 -4.37 -3.86 5.76
C GLY A 74 -5.80 -4.35 5.50
N ALA A 75 -6.00 -5.18 4.48
CA ALA A 75 -7.31 -5.74 4.15
C ALA A 75 -7.75 -6.79 5.17
N GLY A 76 -6.82 -7.65 5.63
CA GLY A 76 -7.09 -8.66 6.66
C GLY A 76 -7.51 -8.02 7.99
N ALA A 77 -6.77 -7.02 8.47
CA ALA A 77 -7.13 -6.29 9.69
C ALA A 77 -8.46 -5.53 9.52
N SER A 78 -8.66 -4.84 8.39
CA SER A 78 -9.90 -4.11 8.13
C SER A 78 -11.13 -5.02 8.11
N SER A 79 -11.02 -6.23 7.57
CA SER A 79 -12.11 -7.21 7.55
C SER A 79 -12.47 -7.66 8.97
N TYR A 80 -11.46 -7.95 9.80
CA TYR A 80 -11.68 -8.37 11.18
C TYR A 80 -12.23 -7.23 12.05
N ILE A 81 -11.71 -6.01 11.91
CA ILE A 81 -12.22 -4.80 12.58
C ILE A 81 -13.67 -4.52 12.18
N SER A 82 -14.01 -4.65 10.89
CA SER A 82 -15.38 -4.45 10.40
C SER A 82 -16.36 -5.42 11.06
N ARG A 83 -15.96 -6.67 11.29
CA ARG A 83 -16.79 -7.67 11.98
C ARG A 83 -16.96 -7.38 13.48
N LEU A 84 -15.94 -6.83 14.15
CA LEU A 84 -16.02 -6.41 15.56
C LEU A 84 -16.91 -5.18 15.72
N LEU A 85 -16.75 -4.17 14.86
CA LEU A 85 -17.61 -2.99 14.84
C LEU A 85 -19.08 -3.35 14.55
N GLY A 86 -19.33 -4.29 13.64
CA GLY A 86 -20.67 -4.80 13.36
C GLY A 86 -21.33 -5.52 14.53
N LYS A 87 -20.54 -6.04 15.49
CA LYS A 87 -21.04 -6.62 16.76
C LYS A 87 -21.24 -5.58 17.87
N GLY A 88 -20.94 -4.30 17.63
CA GLY A 88 -21.00 -3.23 18.63
C GLY A 88 -19.80 -3.18 19.58
N ASP A 89 -18.82 -4.07 19.42
CA ASP A 89 -17.65 -4.17 20.31
C ASP A 89 -16.54 -3.19 19.87
N ASN A 90 -16.76 -1.93 20.19
CA ASN A 90 -15.85 -0.83 19.83
C ASN A 90 -14.52 -0.89 20.60
N GLU A 91 -14.52 -1.40 21.83
CA GLU A 91 -13.30 -1.49 22.64
C GLU A 91 -12.35 -2.53 22.06
N GLN A 92 -12.87 -3.72 21.73
CA GLN A 92 -12.06 -4.78 21.13
C GLN A 92 -11.65 -4.43 19.70
N ALA A 93 -12.49 -3.71 18.94
CA ALA A 93 -12.12 -3.17 17.63
C ALA A 93 -10.93 -2.21 17.71
N ASN A 94 -10.90 -1.31 18.70
CA ASN A 94 -9.80 -0.35 18.86
C ASN A 94 -8.49 -1.03 19.32
N LYS A 95 -8.57 -1.99 20.27
CA LYS A 95 -7.41 -2.80 20.68
C LYS A 95 -6.84 -3.61 19.51
N THR A 96 -7.72 -4.19 18.71
CA THR A 96 -7.35 -4.94 17.50
C THR A 96 -6.70 -4.04 16.45
N ALA A 97 -7.23 -2.83 16.23
CA ALA A 97 -6.64 -1.87 15.30
C ALA A 97 -5.20 -1.50 15.70
N SER A 98 -4.98 -1.14 16.97
CA SER A 98 -3.63 -0.84 17.47
C SER A 98 -2.68 -2.03 17.42
N THR A 99 -3.16 -3.24 17.74
CA THR A 99 -2.34 -4.46 17.69
C THR A 99 -1.97 -4.82 16.24
N SER A 100 -2.93 -4.72 15.31
CA SER A 100 -2.70 -5.01 13.88
C SER A 100 -1.74 -4.01 13.22
N LEU A 101 -1.81 -2.74 13.63
CA LEU A 101 -0.83 -1.70 13.29
C LEU A 101 0.57 -2.07 13.75
N PHE A 102 0.72 -2.41 15.04
CA PHE A 102 2.02 -2.74 15.61
C PHE A 102 2.59 -4.01 14.98
N SER A 103 1.79 -5.07 14.82
CA SER A 103 2.22 -6.31 14.18
C SER A 103 2.59 -6.12 12.71
N GLY A 104 1.83 -5.29 11.97
CA GLY A 104 2.13 -4.97 10.58
C GLY A 104 3.42 -4.19 10.42
N LEU A 105 3.68 -3.22 11.32
CA LEU A 105 4.95 -2.50 11.38
C LEU A 105 6.13 -3.42 11.70
N LEU A 106 5.95 -4.34 12.65
CA LEU A 106 7.00 -5.25 13.09
C LEU A 106 7.38 -6.24 11.98
N VAL A 107 6.38 -6.85 11.34
CA VAL A 107 6.58 -7.75 10.20
C VAL A 107 7.16 -6.99 9.00
N GLY A 108 6.66 -5.78 8.73
CA GLY A 108 7.20 -4.91 7.68
C GLY A 108 8.68 -4.58 7.91
N ALA A 109 9.05 -4.23 9.15
CA ALA A 109 10.44 -3.94 9.52
C ALA A 109 11.35 -5.17 9.36
N ILE A 110 10.91 -6.36 9.77
CA ILE A 110 11.68 -7.61 9.59
C ILE A 110 11.94 -7.88 8.11
N ILE A 111 10.92 -7.74 7.26
CA ILE A 111 11.03 -8.00 5.82
C ILE A 111 11.92 -6.96 5.14
N ILE A 112 11.82 -5.70 5.53
CA ILE A 112 12.70 -4.62 5.08
C ILE A 112 14.16 -4.93 5.42
N VAL A 113 14.44 -5.31 6.67
CA VAL A 113 15.80 -5.65 7.12
C VAL A 113 16.32 -6.87 6.36
N GLY A 114 15.47 -7.89 6.15
CA GLY A 114 15.81 -9.06 5.34
C GLY A 114 16.17 -8.70 3.90
N ILE A 115 15.37 -7.85 3.24
CA ILE A 115 15.64 -7.37 1.89
C ILE A 115 16.94 -6.54 1.85
N MET A 116 17.22 -5.74 2.88
CA MET A 116 18.43 -4.91 2.94
C MET A 116 19.72 -5.75 3.10
N VAL A 117 19.64 -6.86 3.85
CA VAL A 117 20.77 -7.79 4.04
C VAL A 117 21.01 -8.65 2.80
N PHE A 118 19.94 -9.13 2.15
CA PHE A 118 20.03 -9.98 0.95
C PHE A 118 19.95 -9.21 -0.36
N LEU A 119 20.06 -7.87 -0.32
CA LEU A 119 19.74 -7.00 -1.45
C LEU A 119 20.56 -7.36 -2.70
N ASP A 120 21.87 -7.55 -2.55
CA ASP A 120 22.77 -7.85 -3.67
C ASP A 120 22.47 -9.23 -4.28
N THR A 121 22.19 -10.24 -3.45
CA THR A 121 21.81 -11.60 -3.89
C THR A 121 20.45 -11.63 -4.58
N VAL A 122 19.47 -10.91 -4.05
CA VAL A 122 18.13 -10.82 -4.66
C VAL A 122 18.21 -10.08 -5.99
N LEU A 123 18.93 -8.96 -6.05
CA LEU A 123 19.10 -8.17 -7.28
C LEU A 123 19.84 -8.97 -8.37
N THR A 124 20.93 -9.65 -8.03
CA THR A 124 21.66 -10.51 -8.99
C THR A 124 20.82 -11.72 -9.42
N SER A 125 20.02 -12.33 -8.53
CA SER A 125 19.12 -13.43 -8.90
C SER A 125 17.97 -13.02 -9.83
N LEU A 126 17.55 -11.75 -9.75
CA LEU A 126 16.52 -11.16 -10.61
C LEU A 126 17.09 -10.60 -11.93
N GLY A 127 18.40 -10.76 -12.17
CA GLY A 127 19.05 -10.39 -13.44
C GLY A 127 19.75 -9.03 -13.44
N ALA A 128 20.08 -8.45 -12.28
CA ALA A 128 20.88 -7.22 -12.22
C ALA A 128 22.33 -7.47 -12.68
N THR A 129 22.73 -6.85 -13.78
CA THR A 129 24.12 -6.74 -14.24
C THR A 129 24.90 -5.75 -13.36
N GLU A 130 26.25 -5.86 -13.33
CA GLU A 130 27.12 -5.00 -12.51
C GLU A 130 26.91 -3.50 -12.76
N THR A 131 26.49 -3.11 -13.96
CA THR A 131 26.16 -1.73 -14.34
C THR A 131 24.83 -1.20 -13.77
N ILE A 132 23.89 -2.10 -13.44
CA ILE A 132 22.53 -1.78 -12.95
C ILE A 132 22.46 -1.84 -11.43
N LEU A 133 23.31 -2.66 -10.81
CA LEU A 133 23.41 -2.86 -9.37
C LEU A 133 23.46 -1.56 -8.53
N PRO A 134 24.29 -0.54 -8.86
CA PRO A 134 24.35 0.68 -8.04
C PRO A 134 23.06 1.52 -8.12
N TYR A 135 22.39 1.56 -9.28
CA TYR A 135 21.11 2.26 -9.46
C TYR A 135 19.98 1.55 -8.72
N ALA A 136 19.93 0.22 -8.81
CA ALA A 136 18.96 -0.59 -8.07
C ALA A 136 19.14 -0.45 -6.55
N LYS A 137 20.39 -0.38 -6.06
CA LYS A 137 20.69 -0.15 -4.63
C LYS A 137 20.18 1.20 -4.14
N ALA A 138 20.44 2.27 -4.90
CA ALA A 138 19.98 3.62 -4.56
C ALA A 138 18.44 3.68 -4.55
N TYR A 139 17.79 3.10 -5.56
CA TYR A 139 16.34 3.07 -5.66
C TYR A 139 15.71 2.24 -4.54
N ALA A 140 16.24 1.05 -4.26
CA ALA A 140 15.77 0.19 -3.18
C ALA A 140 15.94 0.86 -1.80
N ARG A 141 17.03 1.58 -1.55
CA ARG A 141 17.24 2.30 -0.29
C ARG A 141 16.22 3.42 -0.07
N ILE A 142 15.93 4.19 -1.13
CA ILE A 142 14.90 5.24 -1.09
C ILE A 142 13.52 4.60 -0.85
N TYR A 143 13.22 3.51 -1.58
CA TYR A 143 11.94 2.81 -1.47
C TYR A 143 11.73 2.18 -0.09
N VAL A 144 12.78 1.57 0.47
CA VAL A 144 12.78 1.00 1.83
C VAL A 144 12.52 2.07 2.88
N THR A 145 13.18 3.22 2.78
CA THR A 145 12.98 4.34 3.71
C THR A 145 11.55 4.90 3.60
N GLY A 146 11.00 4.96 2.38
CA GLY A 146 9.60 5.34 2.14
C GLY A 146 8.57 4.30 2.57
N SER A 147 8.92 3.01 2.54
CA SER A 147 7.99 1.91 2.86
C SER A 147 7.53 1.92 4.33
N ILE A 148 8.38 2.41 5.25
CA ILE A 148 8.01 2.64 6.67
C ILE A 148 6.83 3.63 6.77
N ILE A 149 6.87 4.69 5.95
CA ILE A 149 5.80 5.69 5.88
C ILE A 149 4.57 5.10 5.16
N LEU A 150 4.78 4.31 4.11
CA LEU A 150 3.70 3.73 3.29
C LEU A 150 2.85 2.72 4.08
N VAL A 151 3.49 1.86 4.87
CA VAL A 151 2.83 0.91 5.79
C VAL A 151 2.06 1.67 6.89
N SER A 152 2.65 2.71 7.46
CA SER A 152 2.02 3.55 8.49
C SER A 152 0.80 4.31 7.96
N CYS A 153 0.91 4.87 6.75
CA CYS A 153 -0.13 5.70 6.14
C CYS A 153 -1.33 4.88 5.62
N LYS A 154 -1.08 3.71 5.00
CA LYS A 154 -2.16 2.82 4.51
C LYS A 154 -3.04 2.29 5.65
N LEU A 155 -2.49 2.03 6.83
CA LEU A 155 -3.29 1.63 7.99
C LEU A 155 -4.02 2.81 8.67
N SER A 156 -3.46 4.02 8.64
CA SER A 156 -4.11 5.19 9.24
C SER A 156 -5.32 5.70 8.43
N ILE A 157 -5.38 5.45 7.12
CA ILE A 157 -6.42 5.99 6.22
C ILE A 157 -7.77 5.27 6.33
N LYS A 158 -7.86 4.13 7.04
CA LYS A 158 -9.12 3.38 7.21
C LYS A 158 -9.84 3.58 8.55
N LYS A 159 -9.47 4.61 9.33
CA LYS A 159 -10.27 5.08 10.47
C LYS A 159 -11.44 5.96 10.04
#